data_AF-T2IQB4-F1
#
_entry.id   AF-T2IQB4-F1
#
_cell.length_a   1.000
_cell.length_b   1.000
_cell.length_c   1.000
_cell.angle_alpha   90.00
_cell.angle_beta   90.00
_cell.angle_gamma   90.00
#
_symmetry.space_group_name_H-M   'P 1'
#
loop_
_entity.id
_entity.type
_entity.pdbx_description
1 polymer ?
#
loop_
_entity_poly.entity_id
_entity_poly.type
_entity_poly.pdbx_seq_one_letter_code
_entity_poly.pdbx_strand_id
1 'polypeptide(L)'
;MKYDNRLEIRLSTKQKEQLYEIAGNNCTVSELIRERLLTEPSRLELKRNDEISNQLSRMGNNLNQIARVLNSTSLSKMPIPATEVIELKAELQLAINKISDLQITLKR
;
A
#
# COMPACT_ATOMS: atom_id res chain seq x y z
N MET A 1 -7.13 -20.00 16.49
CA MET A 1 -6.70 -20.90 17.57
C MET A 1 -7.65 -20.74 18.75
N LYS A 2 -8.25 -21.84 19.23
CA LYS A 2 -9.02 -21.84 20.49
C LYS A 2 -8.00 -21.76 21.64
N TYR A 3 -8.10 -20.76 22.50
CA TYR A 3 -7.28 -20.65 23.71
C TYR A 3 -7.75 -21.70 24.72
N ASP A 4 -7.18 -22.91 24.68
CA ASP A 4 -7.55 -24.02 25.57
C ASP A 4 -6.52 -24.32 26.68
N ASN A 5 -5.48 -23.47 26.79
CA ASN A 5 -4.49 -23.60 27.86
C ASN A 5 -4.94 -22.78 29.08
N ARG A 6 -5.64 -23.44 30.01
CA ARG A 6 -6.06 -22.85 31.29
C ARG A 6 -4.93 -22.98 32.31
N LEU A 7 -4.48 -21.84 32.85
CA LEU A 7 -3.56 -21.78 33.99
C LEU A 7 -4.34 -21.58 35.28
N GLU A 8 -4.28 -22.56 36.19
CA GLU A 8 -4.87 -22.44 37.52
C GLU A 8 -3.82 -21.98 38.54
N ILE A 9 -4.08 -20.86 39.20
CA ILE A 9 -3.20 -20.30 40.23
C ILE A 9 -3.93 -20.39 41.57
N ARG A 10 -3.36 -21.14 42.51
CA ARG A 10 -3.89 -21.23 43.88
C ARG A 10 -3.33 -20.09 44.71
N LEU A 11 -4.22 -19.35 45.37
CA LEU A 11 -3.90 -18.18 46.18
C LEU A 11 -4.58 -18.31 47.55
N SER A 12 -3.93 -17.81 48.58
CA SER A 12 -4.60 -17.53 49.85
C SER A 12 -5.62 -16.38 49.71
N THR A 13 -6.56 -16.27 50.65
CA THR A 13 -7.56 -15.19 50.66
C THR A 13 -6.90 -13.80 50.63
N LYS A 14 -5.86 -13.60 51.45
CA LYS A 14 -5.10 -12.34 51.51
C LYS A 14 -4.41 -12.02 50.18
N GLN A 15 -3.79 -13.00 49.55
CA GLN A 15 -3.15 -12.80 48.24
C GLN A 15 -4.18 -12.48 47.15
N LYS A 16 -5.35 -13.11 47.22
CA LYS A 16 -6.46 -12.83 46.31
C LYS A 16 -6.93 -11.38 46.46
N GLU A 17 -7.17 -10.93 47.69
CA GLU A 17 -7.55 -9.53 47.98
C GLU A 17 -6.51 -8.54 47.44
N GLN A 18 -5.22 -8.77 47.72
CA GLN A 18 -4.13 -7.94 47.20
C GLN A 18 -4.13 -7.88 45.67
N LEU A 19 -4.41 -8.99 44.98
CA LEU A 19 -4.49 -9.03 43.52
C LEU A 19 -5.66 -8.20 42.96
N TYR A 20 -6.81 -8.22 43.64
CA TYR A 20 -7.94 -7.37 43.26
C TYR A 20 -7.64 -5.89 43.52
N GLU A 21 -6.97 -5.55 44.62
CA GLU A 21 -6.53 -4.18 44.89
C GLU A 21 -5.55 -3.66 43.83
N ILE A 22 -4.56 -4.49 43.44
CA ILE A 22 -3.58 -4.12 42.40
C ILE A 22 -4.25 -3.93 41.03
N ALA A 23 -5.21 -4.79 40.67
CA ALA A 23 -5.94 -4.67 39.41
C ALA A 23 -6.83 -3.40 39.39
N GLY A 24 -7.42 -3.07 40.54
CA GLY A 24 -8.33 -1.95 40.70
C GLY A 24 -9.53 -2.02 39.75
N ASN A 25 -10.09 -0.86 39.39
CA ASN A 25 -11.20 -0.75 38.44
C ASN A 25 -10.76 -0.64 36.98
N ASN A 26 -9.44 -0.62 36.71
CA ASN A 26 -8.91 -0.33 35.37
C ASN A 26 -8.78 -1.59 34.50
N CYS A 27 -8.62 -2.77 35.09
CA CYS A 27 -8.48 -4.02 34.36
C CYS A 27 -8.95 -5.22 35.20
N THR A 28 -9.19 -6.36 34.55
CA THR A 28 -9.46 -7.60 35.27
C THR A 28 -8.16 -8.25 35.77
N VAL A 29 -8.23 -9.02 36.86
CA VAL A 29 -7.08 -9.81 37.36
C VAL A 29 -6.48 -10.71 36.26
N SER A 30 -7.32 -11.26 35.38
CA SER A 30 -6.84 -12.07 34.25
C SER A 30 -6.07 -11.28 33.20
N GLU A 31 -6.39 -10.01 33.00
CA GLU A 31 -5.66 -9.12 32.09
C GLU A 31 -4.35 -8.68 32.72
N LEU A 32 -4.37 -8.28 33.99
CA LEU A 32 -3.17 -7.94 34.75
C LEU A 32 -2.15 -9.07 34.77
N ILE A 33 -2.60 -10.31 35.01
CA ILE A 33 -1.73 -11.49 35.03
C ILE A 33 -1.16 -11.76 33.64
N ARG A 34 -1.95 -11.64 32.57
CA ARG A 34 -1.44 -11.80 31.21
C ARG A 34 -0.39 -10.76 30.88
N GLU A 35 -0.65 -9.49 31.17
CA GLU A 35 0.29 -8.39 30.88
C GLU A 35 1.62 -8.56 31.64
N ARG A 36 1.59 -9.06 32.88
CA ARG A 36 2.81 -9.23 33.69
C ARG A 36 3.56 -10.54 33.42
N LEU A 37 2.87 -11.63 33.12
CA LEU A 37 3.49 -12.96 32.97
C LEU A 37 3.71 -13.35 31.50
N LEU A 38 2.89 -12.84 30.60
CA LEU A 38 3.02 -13.08 29.17
C LEU A 38 3.51 -11.77 28.55
N THR A 39 4.57 -11.83 27.76
CA THR A 39 5.04 -10.72 26.93
C THR A 39 4.10 -10.50 25.73
N GLU A 40 2.81 -10.81 25.91
CA GLU A 40 1.79 -10.68 24.89
C GLU A 40 1.32 -9.22 24.85
N PRO A 41 1.15 -8.65 23.64
CA PRO A 41 0.61 -7.32 23.50
C PRO A 41 -0.78 -7.25 24.12
N SER A 42 -1.04 -6.16 24.84
CA SER A 42 -2.32 -5.89 25.44
C SER A 42 -3.44 -5.90 24.39
N ARG A 43 -4.69 -6.13 24.82
CA ARG A 43 -5.86 -6.06 23.92
C ARG A 43 -5.96 -4.73 23.17
N LEU A 44 -5.56 -3.63 23.82
CA LEU A 44 -5.52 -2.30 23.22
C LEU A 44 -4.45 -2.21 22.11
N GLU A 45 -3.27 -2.77 22.33
CA GLU A 45 -2.20 -2.81 21.32
C GLU A 45 -2.58 -3.69 20.13
N LEU A 46 -3.19 -4.84 20.37
CA LEU A 46 -3.72 -5.70 19.30
C LEU A 46 -4.75 -4.95 18.44
N LYS A 47 -5.72 -4.27 19.07
CA LYS A 47 -6.72 -3.47 18.34
C LYS A 47 -6.09 -2.33 17.54
N ARG A 48 -5.09 -1.65 18.10
CA ARG A 48 -4.37 -0.57 17.40
C ARG A 48 -3.59 -1.10 16.20
N ASN A 49 -2.99 -2.29 16.32
CA ASN A 49 -2.30 -2.95 15.21
C ASN A 49 -3.28 -3.33 14.08
N ASP A 50 -4.49 -3.78 14.42
CA ASP A 50 -5.53 -4.08 13.43
C ASP A 50 -5.99 -2.81 12.70
N GLU A 51 -6.16 -1.70 13.40
CA GLU A 51 -6.51 -0.41 12.79
C GLU A 51 -5.41 0.06 11.82
N ILE A 52 -4.15 -0.02 12.22
CA ILE A 52 -3.00 0.31 11.36
C ILE A 52 -2.94 -0.62 10.14
N SER A 53 -3.11 -1.93 10.35
CA SER A 53 -3.14 -2.92 9.27
C SER A 53 -4.25 -2.62 8.25
N ASN A 54 -5.44 -2.28 8.74
CA ASN A 54 -6.57 -1.88 7.89
C ASN A 54 -6.27 -0.60 7.09
N GLN A 55 -5.61 0.39 7.70
CA GLN A 55 -5.20 1.61 6.97
C GLN A 55 -4.15 1.30 5.90
N LEU A 56 -3.14 0.47 6.22
CA LEU A 56 -2.12 0.04 5.25
C LEU A 56 -2.75 -0.74 4.09
N SER A 57 -3.72 -1.61 4.37
CA SER A 57 -4.46 -2.33 3.34
C SER A 57 -5.22 -1.38 2.40
N ARG A 58 -5.90 -0.36 2.96
CA ARG A 58 -6.58 0.68 2.17
C ARG A 58 -5.60 1.47 1.30
N MET A 59 -4.44 1.85 1.85
CA MET A 59 -3.38 2.53 1.10
C MET A 59 -2.86 1.66 -0.05
N GLY A 60 -2.59 0.37 0.21
CA GLY A 60 -2.15 -0.59 -0.80
C GLY A 60 -3.17 -0.78 -1.92
N ASN A 61 -4.47 -0.82 -1.60
CA ASN A 61 -5.54 -0.88 -2.59
C ASN A 61 -5.56 0.37 -3.48
N ASN A 62 -5.44 1.57 -2.89
CA ASN A 62 -5.39 2.82 -3.64
C ASN A 62 -4.15 2.86 -4.56
N LEU A 63 -2.98 2.45 -4.06
CA LEU A 63 -1.77 2.36 -4.87
C LEU A 63 -1.92 1.39 -6.03
N ASN A 64 -2.55 0.23 -5.81
CA ASN A 64 -2.83 -0.74 -6.87
C ASN A 64 -3.80 -0.18 -7.92
N GLN A 65 -4.81 0.61 -7.52
CA GLN A 65 -5.69 1.27 -8.46
C GLN A 65 -4.94 2.31 -9.29
N ILE A 66 -4.10 3.14 -8.66
CA ILE A 66 -3.25 4.11 -9.37
C ILE A 66 -2.33 3.38 -10.35
N ALA A 67 -1.67 2.30 -9.93
CA ALA A 67 -0.80 1.51 -10.80
C ALA A 67 -1.58 0.90 -11.98
N ARG A 68 -2.78 0.36 -11.74
CA ARG A 68 -3.66 -0.14 -12.81
C ARG A 68 -4.06 0.97 -13.77
N VAL A 69 -4.46 2.14 -13.24
CA VAL A 69 -4.79 3.30 -14.05
C VAL A 69 -3.56 3.68 -14.87
N LEU A 70 -2.38 3.90 -14.30
CA LEU A 70 -1.15 4.23 -15.03
C LEU A 70 -0.79 3.19 -16.10
N ASN A 71 -0.92 1.90 -15.79
CA ASN A 71 -0.66 0.82 -16.75
C ASN A 71 -1.71 0.72 -17.86
N SER A 72 -2.96 1.11 -17.57
CA SER A 72 -4.07 1.15 -18.54
C SER A 72 -4.17 2.47 -19.29
N THR A 73 -3.60 3.54 -18.73
CA THR A 73 -3.49 4.85 -19.34
C THR A 73 -2.37 4.72 -20.35
N SER A 74 -2.76 4.33 -21.55
CA SER A 74 -1.90 4.31 -22.72
C SER A 74 -1.39 5.75 -22.95
N LEU A 75 -0.28 6.13 -22.30
CA LEU A 75 0.52 7.31 -22.67
C LEU A 75 1.13 7.16 -24.07
N SER A 76 0.85 6.07 -24.76
CA SER A 76 1.15 5.79 -26.16
C SER A 76 0.08 4.82 -26.68
N LYS A 77 -0.38 4.99 -27.92
CA LYS A 77 -1.44 4.22 -28.63
C LYS A 77 -2.80 4.93 -28.75
N MET A 78 -2.83 6.18 -29.24
CA MET A 78 -3.58 6.30 -30.50
C MET A 78 -2.67 5.68 -31.57
N PRO A 79 -3.12 4.66 -32.33
CA PRO A 79 -2.40 4.27 -33.53
C PRO A 79 -2.30 5.54 -34.37
N ILE A 80 -1.07 5.97 -34.69
CA ILE A 80 -0.90 7.06 -35.66
C ILE A 80 -1.62 6.59 -36.92
N PRO A 81 -2.66 7.29 -37.39
CA PRO A 81 -3.36 6.93 -38.61
C PRO A 81 -2.34 6.79 -39.74
N ALA A 82 -2.47 5.74 -40.56
CA ALA A 82 -1.57 5.56 -41.70
C ALA A 82 -1.57 6.79 -42.63
N THR A 83 -2.68 7.54 -42.66
CA THR A 83 -2.79 8.83 -43.36
C THR A 83 -1.80 9.87 -42.86
N GLU A 84 -1.67 10.07 -41.55
CA GLU A 84 -0.72 11.03 -40.97
C GLU A 84 0.73 10.65 -41.30
N VAL A 85 1.05 9.35 -41.30
CA VAL A 85 2.39 8.85 -41.68
C VAL A 85 2.66 9.08 -43.18
N ILE A 86 1.65 8.87 -44.03
CA ILE A 86 1.75 9.08 -45.48
C ILE A 86 1.93 10.57 -45.80
N GLU A 87 1.16 11.44 -45.15
CA GLU A 87 1.24 12.90 -45.30
C GLU A 87 2.62 13.42 -44.89
N LEU A 88 3.11 13.02 -43.71
CA LEU A 88 4.44 13.39 -43.22
C LEU A 88 5.55 12.93 -44.19
N LYS A 89 5.43 11.72 -44.74
CA LYS A 89 6.39 11.20 -45.72
C LYS A 89 6.40 12.02 -47.01
N ALA A 90 5.22 12.45 -47.49
CA ALA A 90 5.11 13.28 -48.68
C ALA A 90 5.74 14.66 -48.47
N GLU A 91 5.46 15.30 -47.33
CA GLU A 91 6.06 16.59 -46.95
C GLU A 91 7.58 16.51 -46.84
N LEU A 92 8.10 15.45 -46.22
CA LEU A 92 9.53 15.24 -46.09
C LEU A 92 10.20 15.08 -47.47
N GLN A 93 9.57 14.35 -48.38
CA GLN A 93 10.10 14.17 -49.74
C GLN A 93 10.15 15.51 -50.50
N LEU A 94 9.13 16.35 -50.35
CA LEU A 94 9.10 17.69 -50.95
C LEU A 94 10.23 18.57 -50.40
N ALA A 95 10.47 18.53 -49.09
CA ALA A 95 11.56 19.27 -48.46
C ALA A 95 12.93 18.80 -48.97
N ILE A 96 13.15 17.49 -49.07
CA ILE A 96 14.39 16.89 -49.60
C ILE A 96 14.63 17.33 -51.05
N ASN A 97 13.60 17.27 -51.89
CA ASN A 97 13.71 17.67 -53.29
C ASN A 97 14.07 19.16 -53.39
N LYS A 98 13.41 20.02 -52.61
CA LYS A 98 13.68 21.47 -52.61
C LYS A 98 15.09 21.80 -52.13
N ILE A 99 15.59 21.11 -51.11
CA ILE A 99 16.97 21.25 -50.65
C ILE A 99 17.95 20.83 -51.76
N SER A 100 17.66 19.73 -52.47
CA SER A 100 18.49 19.25 -53.56
C SER A 100 18.56 20.26 -54.72
N ASP A 101 17.42 20.84 -55.11
CA ASP A 101 17.36 21.87 -56.15
C ASP A 101 18.14 23.14 -55.76
N LEU A 102 18.02 23.57 -54.51
CA LEU A 102 18.77 24.71 -53.98
C LEU A 102 20.28 24.44 -53.96
N GLN A 103 20.69 23.22 -53.59
CA GLN A 103 22.10 22.81 -53.63
C GLN A 103 22.66 22.78 -55.06
N ILE A 104 21.87 22.36 -56.05
CA ILE A 104 22.27 22.42 -57.47
C ILE A 104 22.42 23.87 -57.92
N THR A 105 21.50 24.74 -57.50
CA THR A 105 21.52 26.17 -57.85
C THR A 105 22.71 26.90 -57.25
N LEU A 106 23.08 26.59 -56.00
CA LEU A 106 24.22 27.20 -55.29
C LEU A 106 25.59 26.67 -55.74
N LYS A 107 25.63 25.51 -56.42
CA LYS A 107 26.86 24.92 -56.98
C LYS A 107 27.16 25.34 -58.43
N ARG A 108 26.28 26.14 -59.05
CA ARG A 108 26.51 26.81 -60.34
C ARG A 108 26.99 28.22 -60.10
#